data_AF-I7M9Y3-F1
#
_entry.id   AF-I7M9Y3-F1
#
_cell.length_a   1.000
_cell.length_b   1.000
_cell.length_c   1.000
_cell.angle_alpha   90.00
_cell.angle_beta   90.00
_cell.angle_gamma   90.00
#
_symmetry.space_group_name_H-M   'P 1'
#
loop_
_entity.id
_entity.type
_entity.pdbx_description
1 polymer ?
#
loop_
_entity_poly.entity_id
_entity_poly.type
_entity_poly.pdbx_seq_one_letter_code
_entity_poly.pdbx_strand_id
1 'polypeptide(L)'
;MKSLQSLGKLTTKLNPLSSTKQSMGLKAPIPKEQMSAEELGEKKFIKNEKYYVEGGPQYYIAKLLNQKGPLNKNQIWFEYQRDQEAVKNNIIPSRTYLKEKILTQMVRQGKLKALGFDKEQETELGYQLNPSKAFANLHPDLLLKLRPLPNIPRLQSNDVLYRKSILDAESQDQKK
;
A
#
# COMPACT_ATOMS: atom_id res chain seq x y z
N MET A 1 -26.87 -28.85 47.44
CA MET A 1 -27.29 -30.27 47.51
C MET A 1 -26.88 -30.95 46.21
N LYS A 2 -26.13 -32.05 46.31
CA LYS A 2 -25.68 -32.89 45.18
C LYS A 2 -26.80 -33.85 44.78
N SER A 3 -26.90 -34.19 43.49
CA SER A 3 -27.53 -35.42 42.94
C SER A 3 -27.80 -35.21 41.44
N LEU A 4 -27.58 -36.12 40.48
CA LEU A 4 -26.98 -37.44 40.40
C LEU A 4 -26.77 -37.69 38.89
N GLN A 5 -25.73 -38.45 38.57
CA GLN A 5 -25.36 -38.90 37.23
C GLN A 5 -26.40 -39.90 36.68
N SER A 6 -26.57 -39.96 35.36
CA SER A 6 -27.02 -41.19 34.70
C SER A 6 -26.09 -41.60 33.56
N LEU A 7 -25.31 -42.63 33.85
CA LEU A 7 -24.58 -43.49 32.93
C LEU A 7 -25.54 -44.24 31.99
N GLY A 8 -25.18 -44.37 30.71
CA GLY A 8 -26.01 -45.03 29.71
C GLY A 8 -25.24 -45.63 28.51
N LYS A 9 -24.36 -46.59 28.83
CA LYS A 9 -24.00 -47.81 28.08
C LYS A 9 -23.47 -47.74 26.63
N LEU A 10 -22.20 -48.15 26.55
CA LEU A 10 -21.51 -48.83 25.46
C LEU A 10 -22.35 -49.94 24.79
N THR A 11 -22.32 -50.02 23.46
CA THR A 11 -22.30 -51.31 22.74
C THR A 11 -21.37 -51.27 21.53
N THR A 12 -20.69 -52.39 21.38
CA THR A 12 -19.55 -52.82 20.55
C THR A 12 -19.79 -53.00 19.05
N LYS A 13 -18.69 -52.77 18.30
CA LYS A 13 -18.14 -53.53 17.15
C LYS A 13 -18.97 -53.66 15.86
N LEU A 14 -18.37 -53.22 14.74
CA LEU A 14 -18.01 -54.08 13.60
C LEU A 14 -17.22 -53.26 12.54
N ASN A 15 -15.96 -53.62 12.33
CA ASN A 15 -15.26 -53.33 11.07
C ASN A 15 -15.77 -54.29 9.99
N PRO A 16 -15.80 -53.86 8.73
CA PRO A 16 -15.30 -54.74 7.67
C PRO A 16 -14.12 -54.11 6.93
N LEU A 17 -13.10 -54.95 6.77
CA LEU A 17 -11.88 -54.72 6.01
C LEU A 17 -12.14 -54.91 4.51
N SER A 18 -11.57 -54.01 3.72
CA SER A 18 -11.12 -54.15 2.32
C SER A 18 -12.13 -54.54 1.23
N SER A 19 -12.30 -53.64 0.24
CA SER A 19 -12.37 -54.04 -1.16
C SER A 19 -11.47 -53.15 -2.02
N THR A 20 -10.35 -53.72 -2.43
CA THR A 20 -9.51 -53.25 -3.54
C THR A 20 -10.33 -53.25 -4.83
N LYS A 21 -10.50 -52.09 -5.46
CA LYS A 21 -10.63 -51.97 -6.91
C LYS A 21 -9.84 -50.76 -7.39
N GLN A 22 -8.70 -51.04 -8.01
CA GLN A 22 -8.04 -50.14 -8.94
C GLN A 22 -8.97 -49.90 -10.13
N SER A 23 -9.14 -48.65 -10.55
CA SER A 23 -8.78 -48.25 -11.92
C SER A 23 -8.94 -46.74 -12.12
N MET A 24 -7.80 -46.13 -12.47
CA MET A 24 -7.64 -45.20 -13.59
C MET A 24 -8.45 -43.90 -13.56
N GLY A 25 -7.80 -42.83 -13.10
CA GLY A 25 -8.29 -41.48 -13.37
C GLY A 25 -7.83 -40.37 -12.43
N LEU A 26 -6.83 -40.59 -11.58
CA LEU A 26 -6.15 -39.47 -10.91
C LEU A 26 -5.39 -38.70 -12.00
N LYS A 27 -6.03 -37.68 -12.59
CA LYS A 27 -5.29 -36.58 -13.18
C LYS A 27 -4.34 -36.12 -12.09
N ALA A 28 -3.04 -36.37 -12.26
CA ALA A 28 -2.02 -35.77 -11.43
C ALA A 28 -2.39 -34.29 -11.27
N PRO A 29 -2.36 -33.71 -10.06
CA PRO A 29 -2.51 -32.28 -9.93
C PRO A 29 -1.45 -31.68 -10.86
N ILE A 30 -1.93 -30.99 -11.90
CA ILE A 30 -1.08 -30.27 -12.84
C ILE A 30 -0.11 -29.48 -11.96
N PRO A 31 1.22 -29.66 -12.09
CA PRO A 31 2.15 -28.89 -11.30
C PRO A 31 1.77 -27.44 -11.50
N LYS A 32 1.42 -26.73 -10.41
CA LYS A 32 1.27 -25.28 -10.46
C LYS A 32 2.60 -24.80 -11.01
N GLU A 33 2.63 -24.37 -12.26
CA GLU A 33 3.83 -23.83 -12.90
C GLU A 33 4.44 -22.85 -11.90
N GLN A 34 5.67 -23.15 -11.48
CA GLN A 34 6.43 -22.27 -10.62
C GLN A 34 6.77 -21.05 -11.48
N MET A 35 5.86 -20.06 -11.51
CA MET A 35 6.07 -18.82 -12.24
C MET A 35 7.37 -18.18 -11.74
N SER A 36 8.15 -17.62 -12.65
CA SER A 36 9.35 -16.87 -12.30
C SER A 36 8.99 -15.63 -11.45
N ALA A 37 9.97 -15.08 -10.72
CA ALA A 37 9.75 -13.88 -9.92
C ALA A 37 9.28 -12.69 -10.78
N GLU A 38 9.77 -12.61 -12.02
CA GLU A 38 9.43 -11.59 -13.01
C GLU A 38 7.99 -11.73 -13.49
N GLU A 39 7.58 -12.93 -13.90
CA GLU A 39 6.20 -13.23 -14.32
C GLU A 39 5.20 -12.95 -13.19
N LEU A 40 5.55 -13.29 -11.95
CA LEU A 40 4.73 -13.00 -10.78
C LEU A 40 4.64 -11.49 -10.51
N GLY A 41 5.72 -10.74 -10.78
CA GLY A 41 5.76 -9.28 -10.67
C GLY A 41 4.88 -8.61 -11.72
N GLU A 42 5.02 -8.99 -12.98
CA GLU A 42 4.21 -8.52 -14.10
C GLU A 42 2.72 -8.79 -13.88
N LYS A 43 2.37 -10.03 -13.53
CA LYS A 43 0.98 -10.41 -13.27
C LYS A 43 0.36 -9.61 -12.12
N LYS A 44 1.14 -9.33 -11.06
CA LYS A 44 0.69 -8.47 -9.95
C LYS A 44 0.54 -7.02 -10.39
N PHE A 45 1.46 -6.51 -11.19
CA PHE A 45 1.41 -5.16 -11.74
C PHE A 45 0.13 -4.96 -12.55
N ILE A 46 -0.10 -5.78 -13.59
CA ILE A 46 -1.27 -5.70 -14.48
C ILE A 46 -2.57 -5.82 -13.67
N LYS A 47 -2.62 -6.74 -12.70
CA LYS A 47 -3.81 -6.94 -11.86
C LYS A 47 -4.17 -5.68 -11.06
N ASN A 48 -3.16 -4.98 -10.56
CA ASN A 48 -3.33 -3.88 -9.60
C ASN A 48 -3.28 -2.49 -10.26
N GLU A 49 -2.89 -2.40 -11.52
CA GLU A 49 -2.66 -1.16 -12.27
C GLU A 49 -3.81 -0.16 -12.09
N LYS A 50 -5.05 -0.61 -12.31
CA LYS A 50 -6.28 0.21 -12.16
C LYS A 50 -6.55 0.74 -10.75
N TYR A 51 -5.87 0.22 -9.73
CA TYR A 51 -6.03 0.64 -8.33
C TYR A 51 -4.89 1.53 -7.85
N TYR A 52 -3.85 1.73 -8.66
CA TYR A 52 -2.75 2.59 -8.29
C TYR A 52 -3.13 4.06 -8.33
N VAL A 53 -2.57 4.80 -7.39
CA VAL A 53 -2.63 6.25 -7.37
C VAL A 53 -1.53 6.76 -8.30
N GLU A 54 -1.93 7.54 -9.30
CA GLU A 54 -1.01 8.12 -10.29
C GLU A 54 -0.71 9.61 -10.04
N GLY A 55 -1.34 10.23 -9.04
CA GLY A 55 -1.07 11.62 -8.71
C GLY A 55 -2.10 12.26 -7.78
N GLY A 56 -2.30 13.56 -7.98
CA GLY A 56 -3.29 14.36 -7.27
C GLY A 56 -2.80 14.96 -5.95
N PRO A 57 -3.70 15.66 -5.23
CA PRO A 57 -3.33 16.48 -4.08
C PRO A 57 -2.73 15.68 -2.92
N GLN A 58 -3.27 14.50 -2.61
CA GLN A 58 -2.74 13.69 -1.51
C GLN A 58 -1.32 13.19 -1.80
N TYR A 59 -1.04 12.83 -3.06
CA TYR A 59 0.31 12.44 -3.49
C TYR A 59 1.27 13.62 -3.39
N TYR A 60 0.86 14.82 -3.83
CA TYR A 60 1.66 16.03 -3.70
C TYR A 60 2.07 16.29 -2.24
N ILE A 61 1.11 16.26 -1.31
CA ILE A 61 1.38 16.45 0.12
C ILE A 61 2.30 15.36 0.68
N ALA A 62 2.08 14.10 0.30
CA ALA A 62 2.94 13.01 0.72
C ALA A 62 4.38 13.16 0.21
N LYS A 63 4.55 13.55 -1.06
CA LYS A 63 5.86 13.84 -1.67
C LYS A 63 6.56 15.00 -0.94
N LEU A 64 5.84 16.09 -0.70
CA LEU A 64 6.36 17.27 -0.02
C LEU A 64 6.85 16.95 1.40
N LEU A 65 6.04 16.27 2.20
CA LEU A 65 6.40 15.91 3.58
C LEU A 65 7.48 14.83 3.66
N ASN A 66 7.57 13.95 2.66
CA ASN A 66 8.68 13.01 2.54
C ASN A 66 10.01 13.72 2.26
N GLN A 67 9.97 14.85 1.55
CA GLN A 67 11.14 15.66 1.21
C GLN A 67 11.58 16.59 2.33
N LYS A 68 10.63 17.34 2.90
CA LYS A 68 10.91 18.44 3.83
C LYS A 68 10.72 18.06 5.29
N GLY A 69 10.20 16.87 5.57
CA GLY A 69 9.81 16.46 6.91
C GLY A 69 8.49 17.09 7.34
N PRO A 70 8.21 17.13 8.65
CA PRO A 70 6.95 17.63 9.16
C PRO A 70 6.76 19.13 8.91
N LEU A 71 5.59 19.51 8.40
CA LEU A 71 5.22 20.91 8.14
C LEU A 71 3.82 21.20 8.67
N ASN A 72 3.57 22.45 9.05
CA ASN A 72 2.23 22.93 9.38
C ASN A 72 1.43 23.30 8.12
N LYS A 73 0.11 23.46 8.29
CA LYS A 73 -0.82 23.76 7.18
C LYS A 73 -0.43 25.03 6.39
N ASN A 74 0.19 26.01 7.05
CA ASN A 74 0.57 27.27 6.42
C ASN A 74 1.82 27.08 5.57
N GLN A 75 2.82 26.39 6.11
CA GLN A 75 4.05 26.03 5.40
C GLN A 75 3.72 25.18 4.17
N ILE A 76 2.85 24.17 4.31
CA ILE A 76 2.39 23.35 3.18
C ILE A 76 1.76 24.23 2.09
N TRP A 77 0.89 25.18 2.48
CA TRP A 77 0.26 26.08 1.54
C TRP A 77 1.28 26.98 0.82
N PHE A 78 2.25 27.53 1.54
CA PHE A 78 3.30 28.35 0.95
C PHE A 78 4.19 27.57 -0.01
N GLU A 79 4.54 26.33 0.33
CA GLU A 79 5.30 25.44 -0.56
C GLU A 79 4.51 25.12 -1.83
N TYR A 80 3.20 24.88 -1.71
CA TYR A 80 2.32 24.71 -2.86
C TYR A 80 2.31 25.94 -3.76
N GLN A 81 2.15 27.15 -3.20
CA GLN A 81 2.14 28.38 -4.00
C GLN A 81 3.48 28.68 -4.71
N ARG A 82 4.60 28.16 -4.19
CA ARG A 82 5.92 28.31 -4.82
C ARG A 82 6.15 27.32 -5.96
N ASP A 83 5.43 26.21 -5.97
CA ASP A 83 5.51 25.19 -7.01
C ASP A 83 4.65 25.57 -8.22
N GLN A 84 5.29 26.20 -9.21
CA GLN A 84 4.64 26.70 -10.42
C GLN A 84 3.90 25.60 -11.20
N GLU A 85 4.43 24.37 -11.20
CA GLU A 85 3.81 23.25 -11.91
C GLU A 85 2.54 22.78 -11.19
N ALA A 86 2.62 22.60 -9.86
CA ALA A 86 1.48 22.22 -9.06
C ALA A 86 0.35 23.27 -9.12
N VAL A 87 0.69 24.55 -9.09
CA VAL A 87 -0.26 25.67 -9.21
C VAL A 87 -0.89 25.71 -10.60
N LYS A 88 -0.09 25.55 -11.67
CA LYS A 88 -0.61 25.50 -13.04
C LYS A 88 -1.63 24.38 -13.23
N ASN A 89 -1.40 23.23 -12.60
CA ASN A 89 -2.31 22.09 -12.64
C ASN A 89 -3.50 22.23 -11.66
N ASN A 90 -3.54 23.30 -10.86
CA ASN A 90 -4.60 23.64 -9.91
C ASN A 90 -5.03 22.47 -9.01
N ILE A 91 -4.06 21.66 -8.55
CA ILE A 91 -4.36 20.45 -7.78
C ILE A 91 -4.89 20.74 -6.37
N ILE A 92 -4.64 21.95 -5.85
CA ILE A 92 -5.16 22.43 -4.56
C ILE A 92 -5.77 23.83 -4.80
N PRO A 93 -7.10 23.93 -5.04
CA PRO A 93 -7.72 25.18 -5.48
C PRO A 93 -7.76 26.29 -4.41
N SER A 94 -7.72 25.92 -3.12
CA SER A 94 -7.74 26.90 -2.04
C SER A 94 -7.13 26.36 -0.75
N ARG A 95 -6.77 27.28 0.15
CA ARG A 95 -6.27 26.96 1.49
C ARG A 95 -7.32 26.24 2.34
N THR A 96 -8.59 26.60 2.19
CA THR A 96 -9.72 25.90 2.85
C THR A 96 -9.84 24.47 2.34
N TYR A 97 -9.72 24.25 1.02
CA TYR A 97 -9.73 22.91 0.43
C TYR A 97 -8.57 22.04 0.94
N LEU A 98 -7.36 22.61 1.04
CA LEU A 98 -6.21 21.96 1.67
C LEU A 98 -6.54 21.48 3.08
N LYS A 99 -7.02 22.38 3.93
CA LYS A 99 -7.32 22.08 5.34
C LYS A 99 -8.44 21.07 5.48
N GLU A 100 -9.61 21.39 4.95
CA GLU A 100 -10.85 20.68 5.27
C GLU A 100 -11.05 19.39 4.49
N LYS A 101 -10.48 19.30 3.27
CA LYS A 101 -10.59 18.11 2.44
C LYS A 101 -9.32 17.29 2.50
N ILE A 102 -8.19 17.83 2.08
CA ILE A 102 -6.98 17.02 1.85
C ILE A 102 -6.37 16.57 3.20
N LEU A 103 -6.01 17.51 4.08
CA LEU A 103 -5.34 17.19 5.34
C LEU A 103 -6.26 16.37 6.26
N THR A 104 -7.52 16.78 6.42
CA THR A 104 -8.51 16.01 7.20
C THR A 104 -8.67 14.57 6.68
N GLN A 105 -8.78 14.36 5.37
CA GLN A 105 -8.89 13.00 4.81
C GLN A 105 -7.62 12.19 5.02
N MET A 106 -6.44 12.77 4.81
CA MET A 106 -5.18 12.07 4.99
C MET A 106 -4.93 11.69 6.46
N VAL A 107 -5.33 12.54 7.41
CA VAL A 107 -5.33 12.21 8.85
C VAL A 107 -6.31 11.08 9.13
N ARG A 108 -7.54 11.16 8.63
CA ARG A 108 -8.56 10.10 8.80
C ARG A 108 -8.11 8.75 8.22
N GLN A 109 -7.38 8.76 7.11
CA GLN A 109 -6.79 7.56 6.49
C GLN A 109 -5.52 7.06 7.22
N GLY A 110 -5.03 7.81 8.22
CA GLY A 110 -3.80 7.51 8.94
C GLY A 110 -2.53 7.70 8.11
N LYS A 111 -2.61 8.42 6.98
CA LYS A 111 -1.45 8.80 6.15
C LYS A 111 -0.66 9.93 6.80
N LEU A 112 -1.32 10.76 7.62
CA LEU A 112 -0.70 11.83 8.41
C LEU A 112 -0.97 11.62 9.89
N LYS A 113 -0.01 12.07 10.71
CA LYS A 113 -0.15 12.20 12.16
C LYS A 113 0.05 13.66 12.54
N ALA A 114 -0.90 14.24 13.25
CA ALA A 114 -0.72 15.58 13.84
C ALA A 114 0.32 15.50 14.97
N LEU A 115 1.30 16.41 14.97
CA LEU A 115 2.37 16.43 15.96
C LEU A 115 1.96 17.04 17.29
N GLY A 116 0.85 17.77 17.33
CA GLY A 116 0.33 18.41 18.53
C GLY A 116 -0.41 19.69 18.19
N PHE A 117 -0.88 20.35 19.23
CA PHE A 117 -1.62 21.60 19.16
C PHE A 117 -0.97 22.61 20.09
N ASP A 118 -0.58 23.74 19.53
CA ASP A 118 -0.19 24.91 20.30
C ASP A 118 -1.45 25.58 20.84
N LYS A 119 -1.58 25.61 22.17
CA LYS A 119 -2.73 26.20 22.85
C LYS A 119 -2.70 27.72 22.82
N GLU A 120 -1.52 28.33 22.76
CA GLU A 120 -1.39 29.80 22.80
C GLU A 120 -1.76 30.40 21.46
N GLN A 121 -1.33 29.77 20.37
CA GLN A 121 -1.62 30.22 19.01
C GLN A 121 -2.86 29.56 18.39
N GLU A 122 -3.47 28.60 19.10
CA GLU A 122 -4.57 27.77 18.61
C GLU A 122 -4.26 27.12 17.24
N THR A 123 -3.01 26.69 17.04
CA THR A 123 -2.55 26.09 15.78
C THR A 123 -1.97 24.71 15.93
N GLU A 124 -2.16 23.88 14.91
CA GLU A 124 -1.48 22.58 14.83
C GLU A 124 0.00 22.80 14.53
N LEU A 125 0.86 22.18 15.35
CA LEU A 125 2.31 22.30 15.23
C LEU A 125 2.85 21.77 13.90
N GLY A 126 2.18 20.76 13.35
CA GLY A 126 2.56 20.19 12.07
C GLY A 126 1.97 18.82 11.81
N TYR A 127 2.19 18.34 10.60
CA TYR A 127 1.80 17.03 10.14
C TYR A 127 3.03 16.20 9.80
N GLN A 128 3.15 15.04 10.44
CA GLN A 128 4.15 14.05 10.12
C GLN A 128 3.57 13.00 9.16
N LEU A 129 4.32 12.67 8.11
CA LEU A 129 3.94 11.64 7.16
C LEU A 129 4.12 10.24 7.75
N ASN A 130 3.14 9.36 7.51
CA ASN A 130 3.31 7.92 7.64
C ASN A 130 3.56 7.34 6.23
N PRO A 131 4.82 7.11 5.83
CA PRO A 131 5.15 6.75 4.46
C PRO A 131 4.57 5.39 4.07
N SER A 132 4.53 4.42 4.99
CA SER A 132 4.00 3.07 4.73
C SER A 132 2.54 3.08 4.33
N LYS A 133 1.74 3.98 4.88
CA LYS A 133 0.32 4.15 4.51
C LYS A 133 0.12 5.11 3.34
N ALA A 134 0.89 6.20 3.30
CA ALA A 134 0.76 7.22 2.26
C ALA A 134 1.11 6.68 0.87
N PHE A 135 2.09 5.78 0.79
CA PHE A 135 2.61 5.24 -0.47
C PHE A 135 2.20 3.78 -0.74
N ALA A 136 1.30 3.21 0.07
CA ALA A 136 0.89 1.79 -0.05
C ALA A 136 0.39 1.44 -1.47
N ASN A 137 -0.44 2.32 -2.03
CA ASN A 137 -1.08 2.14 -3.34
C ASN A 137 -0.52 3.10 -4.40
N LEU A 138 0.65 3.70 -4.17
CA LEU A 138 1.28 4.56 -5.17
C LEU A 138 1.75 3.70 -6.35
N HIS A 139 1.59 4.21 -7.57
CA HIS A 139 2.11 3.55 -8.76
C HIS A 139 3.64 3.31 -8.61
N PRO A 140 4.16 2.10 -8.93
CA PRO A 140 5.58 1.77 -8.79
C PRO A 140 6.53 2.80 -9.40
N ASP A 141 6.24 3.26 -10.62
CA ASP A 141 7.09 4.23 -11.30
C ASP A 141 7.19 5.57 -10.56
N LEU A 142 6.10 6.02 -9.93
CA LEU A 142 6.11 7.24 -9.11
C LEU A 142 6.87 7.02 -7.81
N LEU A 143 6.66 5.85 -7.19
CA LEU A 143 7.35 5.47 -5.96
C LEU A 143 8.87 5.42 -6.15
N LEU A 144 9.35 4.86 -7.27
CA LEU A 144 10.78 4.77 -7.60
C LEU A 144 11.40 6.15 -7.93
N LYS A 145 10.60 7.10 -8.42
CA LYS A 145 11.01 8.49 -8.70
C LYS A 145 11.11 9.35 -7.43
N LEU A 146 10.59 8.91 -6.28
CA LEU A 146 10.65 9.69 -5.05
C LEU A 146 12.11 9.88 -4.58
N ARG A 147 12.38 11.10 -4.10
CA ARG A 147 13.65 11.51 -3.49
C ARG A 147 13.32 12.34 -2.24
N PRO A 148 13.81 11.97 -1.05
CA PRO A 148 14.49 10.71 -0.74
C PRO A 148 13.58 9.49 -0.96
N LEU A 149 14.16 8.31 -1.20
CA LEU A 149 13.38 7.08 -1.27
C LEU A 149 12.76 6.78 0.11
N PRO A 150 11.45 6.57 0.21
CA PRO A 150 10.81 6.30 1.49
C PRO A 150 11.22 4.91 1.99
N ASN A 151 11.58 4.79 3.27
CA ASN A 151 11.87 3.49 3.88
C ASN A 151 10.56 2.75 4.19
N ILE A 152 10.04 2.00 3.21
CA ILE A 152 8.77 1.28 3.32
C ILE A 152 8.86 -0.16 2.75
N PRO A 153 8.13 -1.14 3.32
CA PRO A 153 8.13 -2.52 2.83
C PRO A 153 7.67 -2.66 1.37
N ARG A 154 6.81 -1.73 0.90
CA ARG A 154 6.29 -1.68 -0.45
C ARG A 154 7.39 -1.67 -1.52
N LEU A 155 8.58 -1.14 -1.23
CA LEU A 155 9.70 -1.16 -2.19
C LEU A 155 10.19 -2.57 -2.55
N GLN A 156 9.95 -3.56 -1.68
CA GLN A 156 10.37 -4.96 -1.89
C GLN A 156 9.29 -5.84 -2.52
N SER A 157 8.17 -5.25 -2.92
CA SER A 157 7.08 -5.99 -3.55
C SER A 157 7.39 -6.34 -5.01
N ASN A 158 6.94 -7.52 -5.45
CA ASN A 158 7.32 -8.07 -6.76
C ASN A 158 7.00 -7.15 -7.94
N ASP A 159 5.89 -6.42 -7.91
CA ASP A 159 5.50 -5.50 -8.97
C ASP A 159 6.39 -4.25 -9.01
N VAL A 160 6.87 -3.77 -7.86
CA VAL A 160 7.85 -2.68 -7.80
C VAL A 160 9.22 -3.15 -8.28
N LEU A 161 9.65 -4.35 -7.88
CA LEU A 161 10.90 -4.95 -8.34
C LEU A 161 10.87 -5.19 -9.86
N TYR A 162 9.76 -5.68 -10.39
CA TYR A 162 9.54 -5.85 -11.82
C TYR A 162 9.61 -4.51 -12.58
N ARG A 163 8.92 -3.47 -12.11
CA ARG A 163 9.02 -2.15 -12.76
C ARG A 163 10.43 -1.56 -12.68
N LYS A 164 11.14 -1.81 -11.58
CA LYS A 164 12.53 -1.39 -11.44
C LYS A 164 13.43 -2.06 -12.48
N SER A 165 13.33 -3.37 -12.68
CA SER A 165 14.17 -4.08 -13.67
C SER A 165 13.92 -3.59 -15.10
N ILE A 166 12.67 -3.27 -15.46
CA ILE A 166 12.34 -2.68 -16.76
C ILE A 166 12.99 -1.31 -16.94
N LEU A 167 12.83 -0.41 -15.96
CA LEU A 167 13.41 0.94 -16.04
C LEU A 167 14.94 0.91 -16.09
N ASP A 168 15.57 -0.02 -15.37
CA ASP A 168 17.01 -0.22 -15.40
C ASP A 168 17.48 -0.71 -16.78
N ALA A 169 16.73 -1.62 -17.43
CA ALA A 169 17.02 -2.09 -18.79
C ALA A 169 16.88 -0.96 -19.83
N GLU A 170 15.78 -0.20 -19.80
CA GLU A 170 15.54 0.94 -20.70
C GLU A 170 16.65 2.01 -20.58
N SER A 171 17.18 2.22 -19.38
CA SER A 171 18.24 3.20 -19.12
C SER A 171 19.61 2.79 -19.68
N GLN A 172 19.85 1.49 -19.89
CA GLN A 172 21.09 0.98 -20.48
C GLN A 172 21.09 1.08 -22.00
N ASP A 173 19.93 0.89 -22.63
CA ASP A 173 19.80 0.98 -24.08
C ASP A 173 19.93 2.42 -24.59
N GLN A 174 19.57 3.42 -23.80
CA GLN A 174 19.75 4.84 -24.13
C GLN A 174 21.20 5.33 -24.02
N LYS A 175 22.11 4.53 -23.46
CA LYS A 175 23.53 4.86 -23.31
C LYS A 175 24.44 4.23 -24.37
N LYS A 176 23.88 3.44 -25.28
CA LYS A 176 24.57 2.87 -26.44
C LYS A 176 24.32 3.72 -27.68
#